data_AF-A0AAV0FYP1-F1
#
_entry.id   AF-A0AAV0FYP1-F1
#
_cell.length_a   1.000
_cell.length_b   1.000
_cell.length_c   1.000
_cell.angle_alpha   90.00
_cell.angle_beta   90.00
_cell.angle_gamma   90.00
#
_symmetry.space_group_name_H-M   'P 1'
#
loop_
_entity.id
_entity.type
_entity.pdbx_description
1 polymer ?
#
loop_
_entity_poly.entity_id
_entity_poly.type
_entity_poly.pdbx_seq_one_letter_code
_entity_poly.pdbx_strand_id
1 'polypeptide(L)'
;MVVVVRFVNDNGAVIERFLGLIHVVDTTALSLKSAVDDFFTKHGLSISKLRGQGYDGASNMRGELNGQKTLILNENPCARCIHCFAHQLQLSVVSVSAVNRFVSDFFEFFSMITNMVGASCKRKDEFRQIQEEKLVEMLEKGEIETGRGLNQECSLARPGATRWGSHYTTILRLLLLWSPTLEVLGKIYDDGADFKSRGLAGSLIEKMESYYFVFVAHVMKKVLGLTYVLSKFLQQKNQNILEA
;
A
#
# COMPACT_ATOMS: atom_id res chain seq x y z
N MET A 1 2.30 -12.58 -12.79
CA MET A 1 0.86 -12.28 -12.91
C MET A 1 0.07 -13.22 -12.02
N VAL A 2 -0.91 -12.73 -11.25
CA VAL A 2 -1.79 -13.55 -10.40
C VAL A 2 -3.10 -13.81 -11.14
N VAL A 3 -3.60 -15.04 -11.14
CA VAL A 3 -4.89 -15.39 -11.76
C VAL A 3 -5.88 -15.88 -10.71
N VAL A 4 -7.01 -15.17 -10.62
CA VAL A 4 -8.18 -15.52 -9.81
C VAL A 4 -9.37 -15.60 -10.74
N VAL A 5 -10.16 -16.66 -10.64
CA VAL A 5 -11.41 -16.82 -11.40
C VAL A 5 -12.61 -16.73 -10.48
N ARG A 6 -13.69 -16.16 -11.01
CA ARG A 6 -15.00 -16.14 -10.36
C ARG A 6 -16.02 -16.76 -11.31
N PHE A 7 -16.76 -17.75 -10.81
CA PHE A 7 -17.77 -18.48 -11.59
C PHE A 7 -18.98 -18.81 -10.72
N VAL A 8 -20.07 -19.21 -11.37
CA VAL A 8 -21.29 -19.68 -10.70
C VAL A 8 -21.29 -21.20 -10.74
N ASN A 9 -21.44 -21.86 -9.59
CA ASN A 9 -21.54 -23.31 -9.53
C ASN A 9 -22.98 -23.81 -9.80
N ASP A 10 -23.18 -25.12 -9.79
CA ASP A 10 -24.48 -25.75 -10.08
C ASP A 10 -25.58 -25.36 -9.08
N ASN A 11 -25.21 -24.87 -7.89
CA ASN A 11 -26.14 -24.37 -6.87
C ASN A 11 -26.46 -22.88 -7.04
N GLY A 12 -25.99 -22.23 -8.11
CA GLY A 12 -26.16 -20.79 -8.32
C GLY A 12 -25.27 -19.91 -7.44
N ALA A 13 -24.34 -20.49 -6.68
CA ALA A 13 -23.46 -19.73 -5.79
C ALA A 13 -22.24 -19.17 -6.54
N VAL A 14 -21.89 -17.92 -6.24
CA VAL A 14 -20.68 -17.26 -6.77
C VAL A 14 -19.46 -17.78 -6.01
N ILE A 15 -18.55 -18.41 -6.75
CA ILE A 15 -17.33 -19.01 -6.22
C ILE A 15 -16.12 -18.27 -6.77
N GLU A 16 -15.26 -17.80 -5.88
CA GLU A 16 -13.93 -17.27 -6.22
C GLU A 16 -12.84 -18.31 -5.92
N ARG A 17 -11.93 -18.52 -6.87
CA ARG A 17 -10.79 -19.42 -6.73
C ARG A 17 -9.52 -18.75 -7.24
N PHE A 18 -8.51 -18.71 -6.38
CA PHE A 18 -7.13 -18.51 -6.81
C PHE A 18 -6.71 -19.73 -7.62
N LEU A 19 -6.27 -19.50 -8.87
CA LEU A 19 -5.79 -20.58 -9.73
C LEU A 19 -4.27 -20.69 -9.73
N GLY A 20 -3.56 -19.57 -9.61
CA GLY A 20 -2.11 -19.61 -9.60
C GLY A 20 -1.41 -18.28 -9.83
N LEU A 21 -0.09 -18.36 -9.80
CA LEU A 21 0.83 -17.28 -10.13
C LEU A 21 1.64 -17.69 -11.36
N ILE A 22 1.56 -16.87 -12.40
CA ILE A 22 2.25 -17.06 -13.67
C ILE A 22 3.50 -16.18 -13.68
N HIS A 23 4.65 -16.79 -13.95
CA HIS A 23 5.84 -16.03 -14.29
C HIS A 23 5.71 -15.51 -15.73
N VAL A 24 5.90 -14.20 -15.93
CA VAL A 24 5.89 -13.56 -17.25
C VAL A 24 7.24 -12.89 -17.46
N VAL A 25 7.84 -13.12 -18.64
CA VAL A 25 9.20 -12.65 -18.95
C VAL A 25 9.23 -11.14 -19.19
N ASP A 26 8.16 -10.59 -19.73
CA ASP A 26 7.93 -9.17 -19.91
C ASP A 26 6.48 -8.82 -19.60
N THR A 27 6.20 -7.51 -19.47
CA THR A 27 4.87 -7.00 -19.12
C THR A 27 4.17 -6.33 -20.31
N THR A 28 4.54 -6.67 -21.55
CA THR A 28 3.80 -6.21 -22.73
C THR A 28 2.43 -6.88 -22.77
N ALA A 29 1.44 -6.22 -23.37
CA ALA A 29 0.09 -6.76 -23.43
C ALA A 29 0.01 -8.12 -24.15
N LEU A 30 0.83 -8.32 -25.20
CA LEU A 30 0.90 -9.58 -25.94
C LEU A 30 1.44 -10.71 -25.06
N SER A 31 2.56 -10.48 -24.36
CA SER A 31 3.15 -11.45 -23.44
C SER A 31 2.19 -11.81 -22.31
N LEU A 32 1.50 -10.82 -21.75
CA LEU A 32 0.46 -11.02 -20.74
C LEU A 32 -0.73 -11.82 -21.28
N LYS A 33 -1.21 -11.53 -22.49
CA LYS A 33 -2.30 -12.28 -23.13
C LYS A 33 -1.90 -13.73 -23.40
N SER A 34 -0.74 -13.96 -24.01
CA SER A 34 -0.20 -15.30 -24.27
C SER A 34 -0.10 -16.11 -22.98
N ALA A 35 0.41 -15.49 -21.91
CA ALA A 35 0.51 -16.12 -20.60
C ALA A 35 -0.85 -16.53 -20.02
N VAL A 36 -1.91 -15.74 -20.25
CA VAL A 36 -3.28 -16.13 -19.86
C VAL A 36 -3.79 -17.29 -20.71
N ASP A 37 -3.58 -17.28 -22.03
CA ASP A 37 -4.03 -18.36 -22.91
C ASP A 37 -3.38 -19.69 -22.55
N ASP A 38 -2.06 -19.69 -22.37
CA ASP A 38 -1.29 -20.88 -21.99
C ASP A 38 -1.75 -21.40 -20.63
N PHE A 39 -1.98 -20.49 -19.68
CA PHE A 39 -2.47 -20.84 -18.35
C PHE A 39 -3.89 -21.41 -18.39
N PHE A 40 -4.79 -20.84 -19.19
CA PHE A 40 -6.16 -21.32 -19.35
C PHE A 40 -6.15 -22.70 -20.00
N THR A 41 -5.40 -22.87 -21.09
CA THR A 41 -5.24 -24.14 -21.80
C THR A 41 -4.72 -25.23 -20.87
N LYS A 42 -3.69 -24.94 -20.08
CA LYS A 42 -3.13 -25.88 -19.08
C LYS A 42 -4.17 -26.35 -18.04
N HIS A 43 -5.16 -25.51 -17.72
CA HIS A 43 -6.22 -25.83 -16.76
C HIS A 43 -7.51 -26.30 -17.43
N GLY A 44 -7.51 -26.57 -18.74
CA GLY A 44 -8.70 -26.97 -19.49
C GLY A 44 -9.79 -25.89 -19.58
N LEU A 45 -9.41 -24.63 -19.38
CA LEU A 45 -10.28 -23.45 -19.50
C LEU A 45 -10.18 -22.88 -20.91
N SER A 46 -11.23 -22.18 -21.34
CA SER A 46 -11.28 -21.54 -22.66
C SER A 46 -11.68 -20.08 -22.55
N ILE A 47 -10.95 -19.20 -23.25
CA ILE A 47 -11.28 -17.78 -23.36
C ILE A 47 -12.69 -17.57 -23.91
N SER A 48 -13.19 -18.43 -24.80
CA SER A 48 -14.56 -18.36 -25.33
C SER A 48 -15.66 -18.39 -24.26
N LYS A 49 -15.38 -19.03 -23.10
CA LYS A 49 -16.29 -19.12 -21.95
C LYS A 49 -16.12 -17.96 -20.96
N LEU A 50 -15.12 -17.10 -21.16
CA LEU A 50 -14.92 -15.92 -20.33
C LEU A 50 -16.08 -14.92 -20.54
N ARG A 51 -16.54 -14.32 -19.44
CA ARG A 51 -17.64 -13.33 -19.46
C ARG A 51 -17.28 -12.01 -18.80
N GLY A 52 -16.18 -11.98 -18.06
CA GLY A 52 -15.70 -10.78 -17.39
C GLY A 52 -14.19 -10.79 -17.25
N GLN A 53 -13.61 -9.60 -17.31
CA GLN A 53 -12.21 -9.33 -17.04
C GLN A 53 -12.12 -8.26 -15.94
N GLY A 54 -11.12 -8.34 -15.07
CA GLY A 54 -10.91 -7.37 -14.00
C GLY A 54 -9.43 -7.02 -13.89
N TYR A 55 -9.07 -5.77 -14.21
CA TYR A 55 -7.68 -5.31 -14.23
C TYR A 55 -7.52 -3.92 -13.58
N ASP A 56 -6.28 -3.55 -13.28
CA ASP A 56 -5.91 -2.19 -12.91
C ASP A 56 -5.89 -1.24 -14.12
N GLY A 57 -5.47 0.00 -13.90
CA GLY A 57 -5.44 1.04 -14.93
C GLY A 57 -4.19 1.02 -15.80
N ALA A 58 -3.30 0.02 -15.67
CA ALA A 58 -2.05 0.01 -16.42
C ALA A 58 -2.32 -0.11 -17.94
N SER A 59 -1.55 0.63 -18.74
CA SER A 59 -1.75 0.70 -20.20
C SER A 59 -1.67 -0.67 -20.88
N ASN A 60 -0.74 -1.53 -20.47
CA ASN A 60 -0.60 -2.88 -21.03
C ASN A 60 -1.72 -3.82 -20.59
N MET A 61 -2.43 -3.53 -19.49
CA MET A 61 -3.58 -4.31 -19.04
C MET A 61 -4.88 -3.82 -19.70
N ARG A 62 -5.10 -2.49 -19.69
CA ARG A 62 -6.40 -1.88 -19.98
C ARG A 62 -6.43 -0.90 -21.16
N GLY A 63 -5.29 -0.68 -21.83
CA GLY A 63 -5.18 0.23 -22.96
C GLY A 63 -6.12 -0.14 -24.11
N GLU A 64 -6.69 0.88 -24.75
CA GLU A 64 -7.78 0.69 -25.71
C GLU A 64 -7.34 0.06 -27.04
N LEU A 65 -6.09 0.28 -27.48
CA LEU A 65 -5.59 -0.25 -28.75
C LEU A 65 -4.84 -1.59 -28.59
N ASN A 66 -3.87 -1.62 -27.67
CA ASN A 66 -2.94 -2.73 -27.50
C ASN A 66 -2.87 -3.18 -26.04
N GLY A 67 -3.93 -3.01 -25.25
CA GLY A 67 -4.00 -3.57 -23.89
C GLY A 67 -4.48 -5.02 -23.91
N GLN A 68 -4.10 -5.81 -22.89
CA GLN A 68 -4.55 -7.19 -22.72
C GLN A 68 -6.09 -7.31 -22.76
N LYS A 69 -6.80 -6.37 -22.10
CA LYS A 69 -8.25 -6.17 -22.21
C LYS A 69 -8.72 -6.23 -23.66
N THR A 70 -8.12 -5.39 -24.52
CA THR A 70 -8.54 -5.24 -25.92
C THR A 70 -8.24 -6.50 -26.71
N LEU A 71 -7.07 -7.10 -26.50
CA LEU A 71 -6.69 -8.35 -27.16
C LEU A 71 -7.68 -9.48 -26.85
N ILE A 72 -8.08 -9.63 -25.58
CA ILE A 72 -9.06 -10.65 -25.17
C ILE A 72 -10.47 -10.28 -25.66
N LEU A 73 -10.85 -9.00 -25.67
CA LEU A 73 -12.16 -8.56 -26.19
C LEU A 73 -12.30 -8.82 -27.71
N ASN A 74 -11.21 -8.66 -28.47
CA ASN A 74 -11.21 -8.96 -29.90
C ASN A 74 -11.41 -10.46 -30.18
N GLU A 75 -10.93 -11.33 -29.30
CA GLU A 75 -11.14 -12.78 -29.39
C GLU A 75 -12.51 -13.22 -28.85
N ASN A 76 -12.97 -12.58 -27.77
CA ASN A 76 -14.26 -12.84 -27.14
C ASN A 76 -14.97 -11.52 -26.76
N PRO A 77 -15.86 -11.02 -27.63
CA PRO A 77 -16.61 -9.77 -27.40
C PRO A 77 -17.51 -9.81 -26.15
N CYS A 78 -17.81 -10.99 -25.60
CA CYS A 78 -18.61 -11.13 -24.39
C CYS A 78 -17.77 -10.94 -23.09
N ALA A 79 -16.45 -10.92 -23.16
CA ALA A 79 -15.56 -10.81 -22.00
C ALA A 79 -15.39 -9.35 -21.53
N ARG A 80 -16.45 -8.72 -21.03
CA ARG A 80 -16.43 -7.30 -20.64
C ARG A 80 -15.40 -7.02 -19.55
N CYS A 81 -14.64 -5.94 -19.70
CA CYS A 81 -13.64 -5.56 -18.71
C CYS A 81 -14.16 -4.51 -17.73
N ILE A 82 -13.95 -4.76 -16.44
CA ILE A 82 -14.24 -3.85 -15.34
C ILE A 82 -12.92 -3.28 -14.82
N HIS A 83 -12.87 -1.97 -14.63
CA HIS A 83 -11.74 -1.34 -13.97
C HIS A 83 -11.82 -1.60 -12.46
N CYS A 84 -10.71 -1.99 -11.85
CA CYS A 84 -10.64 -2.15 -10.41
C CYS A 84 -11.02 -0.84 -9.67
N PHE A 85 -12.18 -0.83 -9.01
CA PHE A 85 -12.68 0.34 -8.26
C PHE A 85 -11.73 0.74 -7.13
N ALA A 86 -11.12 -0.23 -6.44
CA ALA A 86 -10.12 0.05 -5.41
C ALA A 86 -8.89 0.76 -6.00
N HIS A 87 -8.50 0.43 -7.23
CA HIS A 87 -7.43 1.12 -7.94
C HIS A 87 -7.87 2.51 -8.41
N GLN A 88 -9.11 2.70 -8.85
CA GLN A 88 -9.65 4.01 -9.20
C GLN A 88 -9.68 4.97 -8.01
N LEU A 89 -10.22 4.52 -6.88
CA LEU A 89 -10.20 5.28 -5.63
C LEU A 89 -8.77 5.68 -5.27
N GLN A 90 -7.85 4.72 -5.35
CA GLN A 90 -6.44 4.93 -5.09
C GLN A 90 -5.83 6.00 -6.01
N LEU A 91 -6.11 5.98 -7.32
CA LEU A 91 -5.66 6.99 -8.27
C LEU A 91 -6.23 8.37 -7.94
N SER A 92 -7.51 8.48 -7.59
CA SER A 92 -8.13 9.74 -7.17
C SER A 92 -7.45 10.34 -5.94
N VAL A 93 -7.18 9.51 -4.92
CA VAL A 93 -6.48 9.94 -3.70
C VAL A 93 -5.07 10.44 -4.00
N VAL A 94 -4.31 9.73 -4.86
CA VAL A 94 -2.97 10.16 -5.28
C VAL A 94 -3.03 11.52 -5.96
N SER A 95 -3.89 11.66 -6.97
CA SER A 95 -3.96 12.85 -7.80
C SER A 95 -4.33 14.09 -6.99
N VAL A 96 -5.33 13.98 -6.10
CA VAL A 96 -5.75 15.11 -5.26
C VAL A 96 -4.65 15.49 -4.27
N SER A 97 -3.99 14.50 -3.68
CA SER A 97 -2.95 14.75 -2.67
C SER A 97 -1.68 15.33 -3.28
N ALA A 98 -1.34 14.97 -4.53
CA ALA A 98 -0.17 15.51 -5.24
C ALA A 98 -0.31 16.99 -5.59
N VAL A 99 -1.54 17.48 -5.82
CA VAL A 99 -1.79 18.92 -6.09
C VAL A 99 -1.72 19.75 -4.81
N ASN A 100 -2.00 19.14 -3.66
CA ASN A 100 -1.94 19.83 -2.39
C ASN A 100 -0.50 19.88 -1.87
N ARG A 101 0.14 21.06 -2.00
CA ARG A 101 1.53 21.29 -1.54
C ARG A 101 1.75 20.83 -0.11
N PHE A 102 0.75 21.02 0.75
CA PHE A 102 0.87 20.72 2.14
C PHE A 102 0.97 19.19 2.38
N VAL A 103 0.07 18.43 1.76
CA VAL A 103 0.11 16.97 1.82
C VAL A 103 1.38 16.43 1.16
N SER A 104 1.79 17.00 0.03
CA SER A 104 3.02 16.63 -0.67
C SER A 104 4.26 16.83 0.21
N ASP A 105 4.43 18.03 0.78
CA ASP A 105 5.56 18.37 1.66
C ASP A 105 5.60 17.44 2.88
N PHE A 106 4.44 17.16 3.49
CA PHE A 106 4.34 16.23 4.61
C PHE A 106 4.88 14.83 4.26
N PHE A 107 4.48 14.25 3.13
CA PHE A 107 4.94 12.91 2.73
C PHE A 107 6.40 12.89 2.28
N GLU A 108 6.94 14.00 1.79
CA GLU A 108 8.36 14.14 1.51
C GLU A 108 9.18 14.12 2.80
N PHE A 109 8.81 14.96 3.78
CA PHE A 109 9.46 14.96 5.10
C PHE A 109 9.32 13.61 5.79
N PHE A 110 8.15 12.97 5.71
CA PHE A 110 7.94 11.61 6.19
C PHE A 110 8.95 10.64 5.56
N SER A 111 9.11 10.68 4.24
CA SER A 111 10.05 9.83 3.52
C SER A 111 11.48 10.07 4.00
N MET A 112 11.88 11.33 4.20
CA MET A 112 13.19 11.70 4.76
C MET A 112 13.39 11.13 6.17
N ILE A 113 12.38 11.22 7.05
CA ILE A 113 12.41 10.63 8.40
C ILE A 113 12.63 9.12 8.32
N THR A 114 11.83 8.41 7.51
CA THR A 114 11.97 6.96 7.38
C THR A 114 13.32 6.54 6.82
N ASN A 115 13.84 7.29 5.86
CA ASN A 115 15.16 7.02 5.29
C ASN A 115 16.24 7.27 6.33
N MET A 116 16.17 8.35 7.11
CA MET A 116 17.18 8.67 8.11
C MET A 116 17.23 7.64 9.24
N VAL A 117 16.08 7.30 9.82
CA VAL A 117 15.96 6.28 10.89
C VAL A 117 16.30 4.88 10.36
N GLY A 118 15.89 4.57 9.13
CA GLY A 118 16.06 3.25 8.51
C GLY A 118 17.34 3.06 7.68
N ALA A 119 18.23 4.06 7.60
CA ALA A 119 19.36 4.04 6.67
C ALA A 119 20.43 2.98 6.98
N SER A 120 20.57 2.56 8.23
CA SER A 120 21.59 1.59 8.64
C SER A 120 21.03 0.55 9.61
N CYS A 121 21.66 -0.63 9.66
CA CYS A 121 21.30 -1.66 10.63
C CYS A 121 21.44 -1.14 12.06
N LYS A 122 22.53 -0.41 12.36
CA LYS A 122 22.75 0.22 13.66
C LYS A 122 21.57 1.09 14.10
N ARG A 123 21.09 1.99 13.24
CA ARG A 123 19.95 2.88 13.57
C ARG A 123 18.64 2.11 13.73
N LYS A 124 18.44 1.03 12.98
CA LYS A 124 17.27 0.16 13.14
C LYS A 124 17.31 -0.57 14.48
N ASP A 125 18.47 -1.05 14.91
CA ASP A 125 18.63 -1.74 16.18
C ASP A 125 18.47 -0.78 17.35
N GLU A 126 19.02 0.43 17.25
CA GLU A 126 18.77 1.51 18.22
C GLU A 126 17.27 1.87 18.30
N PHE A 127 16.59 1.99 17.16
CA PHE A 127 15.16 2.27 17.11
C PHE A 127 14.33 1.18 17.80
N ARG A 128 14.69 -0.08 17.61
CA ARG A 128 14.06 -1.23 18.28
C ARG A 128 14.29 -1.21 19.78
N GLN A 129 15.52 -0.95 20.21
CA GLN A 129 15.87 -0.87 21.62
C GLN A 129 15.06 0.23 22.32
N ILE A 130 14.98 1.42 21.73
CA ILE A 130 14.17 2.53 22.26
C ILE A 130 12.68 2.14 22.31
N GLN A 131 12.18 1.43 21.30
CA GLN A 131 10.80 0.93 21.30
C GLN A 131 10.56 -0.04 22.46
N GLU A 132 11.49 -0.97 22.69
CA GLU A 132 11.42 -1.95 23.78
C GLU A 132 11.47 -1.27 25.16
N GLU A 133 12.40 -0.35 25.38
CA GLU A 133 12.54 0.41 26.63
C GLU A 133 11.26 1.17 26.98
N LYS A 134 10.66 1.88 26.01
CA LYS A 134 9.39 2.59 26.21
C LYS A 134 8.24 1.62 26.45
N LEU A 135 8.24 0.45 25.83
CA LEU A 135 7.21 -0.55 26.06
C LEU A 135 7.27 -1.08 27.49
N VAL A 136 8.47 -1.37 27.99
CA VAL A 136 8.69 -1.80 29.38
C VAL A 136 8.22 -0.71 30.35
N GLU A 137 8.57 0.55 30.09
CA GLU A 137 8.13 1.69 30.92
C GLU A 137 6.59 1.79 30.98
N MET A 138 5.89 1.66 29.84
CA MET A 138 4.43 1.70 29.80
C MET A 138 3.79 0.50 30.51
N LEU A 139 4.41 -0.69 30.45
CA LEU A 139 3.97 -1.88 31.18
C LEU A 139 4.12 -1.70 32.70
N GLU A 140 5.26 -1.18 33.15
CA GLU A 140 5.53 -0.92 34.57
C GLU A 140 4.56 0.11 35.15
N LYS A 141 4.17 1.10 34.34
CA LYS A 141 3.15 2.11 34.70
C LYS A 141 1.71 1.59 34.64
N GLY A 142 1.49 0.40 34.10
CA GLY A 142 0.15 -0.17 33.90
C GLY A 142 -0.67 0.56 32.82
N GLU A 143 -0.02 1.26 31.89
CA GLU A 143 -0.69 1.97 30.79
C GLU A 143 -1.14 1.03 29.66
N ILE A 144 -0.50 -0.14 29.57
CA ILE A 144 -0.77 -1.17 28.55
C ILE A 144 -0.78 -2.57 29.16
N GLU A 145 -1.52 -3.47 28.53
CA GLU A 145 -1.62 -4.87 28.94
C GLU A 145 -0.69 -5.79 28.14
N THR A 146 -0.30 -6.91 28.74
CA THR A 146 0.39 -8.00 28.03
C THR A 146 -0.61 -8.96 27.40
N GLY A 147 -0.37 -9.37 26.16
CA GLY A 147 -1.24 -10.36 25.50
C GLY A 147 -0.69 -10.82 24.16
N ARG A 148 -1.16 -11.99 23.69
CA ARG A 148 -0.72 -12.55 22.41
C ARG A 148 -1.13 -11.62 21.26
N GLY A 149 -0.13 -11.10 20.53
CA GLY A 149 -0.34 -10.18 19.41
C GLY A 149 -0.45 -8.70 19.80
N LEU A 150 -0.42 -8.37 21.08
CA LEU A 150 -0.28 -6.98 21.55
C LEU A 150 1.18 -6.54 21.49
N ASN A 151 1.40 -5.23 21.44
CA ASN A 151 2.71 -4.60 21.67
C ASN A 151 3.86 -5.11 20.80
N GLN A 152 3.53 -5.57 19.59
CA GLN A 152 4.51 -6.15 18.68
C GLN A 152 5.50 -5.09 18.20
N GLU A 153 6.77 -5.49 18.04
CA GLU A 153 7.79 -4.69 17.39
C GLU A 153 7.26 -4.18 16.04
N CYS A 154 7.53 -2.91 15.74
CA CYS A 154 7.13 -2.36 14.45
C CYS A 154 8.11 -1.35 13.91
N SER A 155 8.35 -1.42 12.61
CA SER A 155 9.15 -0.44 11.89
C SER A 155 8.29 0.70 11.35
N LEU A 156 8.94 1.84 11.09
CA LEU A 156 8.36 2.86 10.21
C LEU A 156 8.15 2.26 8.82
N ALA A 157 6.89 2.24 8.37
CA ALA A 157 6.56 1.74 7.04
C ALA A 157 6.79 2.85 6.01
N ARG A 158 7.64 2.62 5.01
CA ARG A 158 7.86 3.60 3.95
C ARG A 158 6.59 3.76 3.11
N PRO A 159 6.15 5.00 2.81
CA PRO A 159 5.02 5.21 1.91
C PRO A 159 5.37 4.67 0.51
N GLY A 160 4.54 3.77 -0.03
CA GLY A 160 4.70 3.31 -1.41
C GLY A 160 4.28 4.39 -2.40
N ALA A 161 5.17 4.81 -3.29
CA ALA A 161 4.90 5.89 -4.26
C ALA A 161 3.63 5.64 -5.11
N THR A 162 3.37 4.37 -5.46
CA THR A 162 2.24 3.95 -6.33
C THR A 162 1.09 3.28 -5.58
N ARG A 163 1.19 3.10 -4.26
CA ARG A 163 0.22 2.35 -3.44
C ARG A 163 -0.17 3.13 -2.19
N TRP A 164 -1.00 4.16 -2.33
CA TRP A 164 -1.44 5.00 -1.19
C TRP A 164 -2.29 4.28 -0.16
N GLY A 165 -2.85 3.11 -0.48
CA GLY A 165 -3.39 2.21 0.54
C GLY A 165 -2.37 1.87 1.65
N SER A 166 -1.06 1.96 1.37
CA SER A 166 0.00 1.82 2.39
C SER A 166 0.23 3.08 3.23
N HIS A 167 -0.13 4.26 2.73
CA HIS A 167 0.13 5.53 3.40
C HIS A 167 -0.67 5.69 4.69
N TYR A 168 -1.88 5.09 4.75
CA TYR A 168 -2.65 5.04 5.99
C TYR A 168 -1.89 4.30 7.09
N THR A 169 -1.42 3.08 6.80
CA THR A 169 -0.60 2.28 7.72
C THR A 169 0.67 3.03 8.11
N THR A 170 1.32 3.68 7.15
CA THR A 170 2.51 4.52 7.36
C THR A 170 2.27 5.63 8.38
N ILE A 171 1.19 6.41 8.25
CA ILE A 171 0.85 7.47 9.22
C ILE A 171 0.53 6.87 10.59
N LEU A 172 -0.22 5.77 10.65
CA LEU A 172 -0.48 5.09 11.91
C LEU A 172 0.81 4.65 12.61
N ARG A 173 1.78 4.12 11.85
CA ARG A 173 3.08 3.71 12.37
C ARG A 173 3.89 4.90 12.89
N LEU A 174 3.93 6.02 12.18
CA LEU A 174 4.62 7.21 12.68
C LEU A 174 3.99 7.76 13.97
N LEU A 175 2.67 7.85 14.03
CA LEU A 175 1.99 8.35 15.22
C LEU A 175 2.19 7.43 16.42
N LEU A 176 2.22 6.10 16.19
CA LEU A 176 2.54 5.12 17.23
C LEU A 176 4.01 5.23 17.68
N LEU A 177 4.93 5.40 16.73
CA LEU A 177 6.37 5.41 16.96
C LEU A 177 6.95 6.82 17.08
N TRP A 178 6.12 7.80 17.44
CA TRP A 178 6.48 9.21 17.43
C TRP A 178 7.69 9.48 18.33
N SER A 179 7.62 9.03 19.58
CA SER A 179 8.68 9.23 20.57
C SER A 179 9.97 8.48 20.21
N PRO A 180 9.96 7.18 19.86
CA PRO A 180 11.16 6.50 19.35
C PRO A 180 11.80 7.18 18.14
N THR A 181 10.97 7.74 17.24
CA THR A 181 11.46 8.43 16.04
C THR A 181 12.22 9.70 16.40
N LEU A 182 11.64 10.54 17.28
CA LEU A 182 12.32 11.75 17.77
C LEU A 182 13.61 11.42 18.50
N GLU A 183 13.63 10.35 19.29
CA GLU A 183 14.81 9.97 20.07
C GLU A 183 15.96 9.49 19.19
N VAL A 184 15.70 8.68 18.16
CA VAL A 184 16.73 8.30 17.18
C VAL A 184 17.21 9.52 16.39
N LEU A 185 16.32 10.42 15.98
CA LEU A 185 16.72 11.67 15.32
C LEU A 185 17.58 12.53 16.25
N GLY A 186 17.26 12.60 17.54
CA GLY A 186 18.05 13.31 18.56
C GLY A 186 19.46 12.75 18.68
N LYS A 187 19.59 11.42 18.80
CA LYS A 187 20.91 10.74 18.79
C LYS A 187 21.71 11.04 17.51
N ILE A 188 21.06 11.10 16.35
CA ILE A 188 21.74 11.48 15.09
C ILE A 188 22.15 12.95 15.09
N TYR A 189 21.34 13.84 15.68
CA TYR A 189 21.65 15.26 15.80
C TYR A 189 22.87 15.50 16.70
N ASP A 190 22.95 14.79 17.82
CA ASP A 190 24.03 14.91 18.80
C ASP A 190 25.31 14.21 18.34
N ASP A 191 25.20 12.93 17.96
CA ASP A 191 26.35 12.02 17.76
C ASP A 191 26.63 11.69 16.28
N GLY A 192 25.95 12.34 15.34
CA GLY A 192 26.09 12.07 13.91
C GLY A 192 27.52 12.27 13.40
N ALA A 193 28.02 11.32 12.60
CA ALA A 193 29.40 11.35 12.10
C ALA A 193 29.71 12.54 11.16
N ASP A 194 28.70 13.07 10.48
CA ASP A 194 28.85 14.18 9.54
C ASP A 194 27.84 15.31 9.80
N PHE A 195 28.28 16.54 9.52
CA PHE A 195 27.48 17.75 9.75
C PHE A 195 26.16 17.76 8.98
N LYS A 196 26.10 17.17 7.78
CA LYS A 196 24.86 17.15 6.98
C LYS A 196 23.81 16.25 7.62
N SER A 197 24.19 15.06 8.08
CA SER A 197 23.28 14.15 8.80
C SER A 197 22.75 14.79 10.07
N ARG A 198 23.62 15.48 10.84
CA ARG A 198 23.22 16.19 12.07
C ARG A 198 22.24 17.32 11.77
N GLY A 199 22.60 18.22 10.86
CA GLY A 199 21.75 19.35 10.48
C GLY A 199 20.40 18.90 9.91
N LEU A 200 20.39 17.84 9.10
CA LEU A 200 19.15 17.26 8.60
C LEU A 200 18.30 16.67 9.74
N ALA A 201 18.89 15.91 10.67
CA ALA A 201 18.17 15.34 11.81
C ALA A 201 17.50 16.43 12.67
N GLY A 202 18.24 17.49 13.00
CA GLY A 202 17.70 18.65 13.72
C GLY A 202 16.52 19.30 12.99
N SER A 203 16.66 19.54 11.69
CA SER A 203 15.57 20.10 10.88
C SER A 203 14.35 19.18 10.81
N LEU A 204 14.53 17.86 10.82
CA LEU A 204 13.43 16.91 10.81
C LEU A 204 12.70 16.88 12.16
N ILE A 205 13.41 17.03 13.28
CA ILE A 205 12.81 17.20 14.61
C ILE A 205 11.94 18.46 14.63
N GLU A 206 12.48 19.61 14.23
CA GLU A 206 11.72 20.86 14.15
C GLU A 206 10.48 20.73 13.26
N LYS A 207 10.58 20.01 12.14
CA LYS A 207 9.43 19.73 11.28
C LYS A 207 8.41 18.84 11.97
N MET A 208 8.82 17.74 12.60
CA MET A 208 7.91 16.86 13.32
C MET A 208 7.15 17.62 14.43
N GLU A 209 7.83 18.49 15.16
CA GLU A 209 7.22 19.28 16.24
C GLU A 209 6.43 20.50 15.75
N SER A 210 6.52 20.83 14.47
CA SER A 210 5.74 21.94 13.91
C SER A 210 4.24 21.62 13.93
N TYR A 211 3.44 22.62 14.31
CA TYR A 211 1.97 22.55 14.25
C TYR A 211 1.48 21.99 12.91
N TYR A 212 2.09 22.48 11.84
CA TYR A 212 1.70 22.18 10.49
C TYR A 212 1.89 20.68 10.14
N PHE A 213 3.01 20.08 10.51
CA PHE A 213 3.25 18.66 10.25
C PHE A 213 2.31 17.76 11.06
N VAL A 214 2.13 18.07 12.36
CA VAL A 214 1.20 17.35 13.25
C VAL A 214 -0.23 17.46 12.74
N PHE A 215 -0.65 18.66 12.35
CA PHE A 215 -1.98 18.92 11.80
C PHE A 215 -2.24 18.08 10.54
N VAL A 216 -1.32 18.10 9.57
CA VAL A 216 -1.46 17.31 8.35
C VAL A 216 -1.46 15.82 8.65
N ALA A 217 -0.62 15.32 9.57
CA ALA A 217 -0.62 13.91 9.98
C ALA A 217 -2.00 13.46 10.47
N HIS A 218 -2.66 14.26 11.33
CA HIS A 218 -3.98 13.94 11.86
C HIS A 218 -5.11 14.08 10.83
N VAL A 219 -5.05 15.09 9.97
CA VAL A 219 -6.01 15.25 8.86
C VAL A 219 -5.89 14.06 7.91
N MET A 220 -4.68 13.73 7.47
CA MET A 220 -4.45 12.61 6.56
C MET A 220 -4.75 11.26 7.18
N LYS A 221 -4.53 11.07 8.49
CA LYS A 221 -5.03 9.88 9.22
C LYS A 221 -6.53 9.71 9.04
N LYS A 222 -7.33 10.77 9.17
CA LYS A 222 -8.79 10.70 9.02
C LYS A 222 -9.18 10.43 7.57
N VAL A 223 -8.64 11.22 6.63
CA VAL A 223 -8.95 11.09 5.20
C VAL A 223 -8.57 9.71 4.67
N LEU A 224 -7.34 9.26 4.92
CA LEU A 224 -6.86 7.97 4.45
C LEU A 224 -7.49 6.80 5.22
N GLY A 225 -7.95 7.02 6.45
CA GLY A 225 -8.73 6.02 7.18
C GLY A 225 -10.05 5.70 6.48
N LEU A 226 -10.78 6.74 6.03
CA LEU A 226 -12.02 6.57 5.29
C LEU A 226 -11.79 5.86 3.95
N THR A 227 -10.79 6.29 3.18
CA THR A 227 -10.49 5.69 1.89
C THR A 227 -9.91 4.27 2.03
N TYR A 228 -9.20 3.98 3.11
CA TYR A 228 -8.74 2.63 3.44
C TYR A 228 -9.91 1.68 3.70
N VAL A 229 -10.89 2.10 4.51
CA VAL A 229 -12.11 1.31 4.78
C VAL A 229 -12.88 1.06 3.49
N LEU A 230 -13.11 2.11 2.69
CA LEU A 230 -13.78 1.97 1.39
C LEU A 230 -12.99 1.06 0.45
N SER A 231 -11.66 1.19 0.38
CA SER A 231 -10.82 0.32 -0.44
C SER A 231 -10.94 -1.14 -0.03
N LYS A 232 -11.02 -1.44 1.28
CA LYS A 232 -11.23 -2.79 1.79
C LYS A 232 -12.62 -3.32 1.46
N PHE A 233 -13.64 -2.49 1.57
CA PHE A 233 -15.02 -2.81 1.17
C PHE A 233 -15.10 -3.20 -0.31
N LEU A 234 -14.53 -2.37 -1.20
CA LEU A 234 -14.47 -2.62 -2.65
C LEU A 234 -13.71 -3.90 -3.05
N GLN A 235 -12.91 -4.47 -2.15
CA GLN A 235 -12.14 -5.71 -2.37
C GLN A 235 -12.78 -6.95 -1.72
N GLN A 236 -13.95 -6.82 -1.10
CA GLN A 236 -14.64 -7.96 -0.50
C GLN A 236 -15.13 -8.95 -1.57
N LYS A 237 -15.09 -10.24 -1.24
CA LYS A 237 -15.46 -11.31 -2.19
C LYS A 237 -16.93 -11.26 -2.61
N ASN A 238 -17.80 -10.84 -1.70
CA ASN A 238 -19.24 -10.70 -1.91
C ASN A 238 -19.62 -9.37 -2.60
N GLN A 239 -18.67 -8.46 -2.83
CA GLN A 239 -18.95 -7.20 -3.49
C GLN A 239 -19.30 -7.43 -4.97
N ASN A 240 -20.37 -6.77 -5.42
CA ASN A 240 -20.80 -6.74 -6.82
C ASN A 240 -20.77 -5.31 -7.38
N ILE A 241 -20.95 -5.17 -8.69
CA ILE A 241 -20.83 -3.89 -9.40
C ILE A 241 -21.95 -2.91 -9.02
N LEU A 242 -23.14 -3.40 -8.65
CA LEU A 242 -24.28 -2.55 -8.30
C LEU A 242 -24.13 -1.94 -6.91
N GLU A 243 -23.47 -2.65 -6.00
CA GLU A 243 -23.26 -2.24 -4.61
C GLU A 243 -21.93 -1.47 -4.40
N ALA A 244 -21.05 -1.45 -5.41
CA ALA A 244 -19.74 -0.82 -5.37
C ALA A 244 -19.80 0.67 -5.75
#